data_AF-A0A1I1QQD9-F1
#
_entry.id   AF-A0A1I1QQD9-F1
#
_cell.length_a   1.000
_cell.length_b   1.000
_cell.length_c   1.000
_cell.angle_alpha   90.00
_cell.angle_beta   90.00
_cell.angle_gamma   90.00
#
_symmetry.space_group_name_H-M   'P 1'
#
loop_
_entity.id
_entity.type
_entity.pdbx_description
1 polymer ?
#
loop_
_entity_poly.entity_id
_entity_poly.type
_entity_poly.pdbx_seq_one_letter_code
_entity_poly.pdbx_strand_id
1 'polypeptide(L)'
;MHKNNAKNTSGKDKVKKQFSPEIEVFINDYVKKLNEGVASIFAGAGLSIPAGYVNWPELMSEIAQDLGLDINQEKDLVSIAQYHVNENQNRSKLNQKILDEFTEDTDETENHRVISRLPVSSIWTTNYDKLIEKSYLKENKVVDVKYMNNQLLTTKPKRDLVVYKMHGDVNHPDEAILTKEQYEQYYQTHEPFLNALSGELITKTFLFIGFSFTDPNLDYVLSRLNFRFSKNKRTHYCFVKRHELGDSLNSDQAALDYNNRRQSLTINDLKRYGIKTLLVDSYSDITGILEEIEARYKKRTIFISGSAETYEPHNKHDAIGFVHNLSKAVIENNYKIVNGFGWGIGSSVINGALETIQSKPNKYSESQLILKPFPQFETGSKNLKELWSDYRQKMISQCGISIFVFGNKLVDEEIVEASGMMDEFEIAHQNGCMCIPIGLTGSASKSIYDVISKAPKEYYDNPDVVMPILKELADEKTTFARAVKILKELLKTLKK
;
A
#
# COMPACT_ATOMS: atom_id res chain seq x y z
N MET A 1 40.23 -20.87 -5.32
CA MET A 1 40.52 -19.41 -5.45
C MET A 1 39.92 -18.91 -6.76
N HIS A 2 38.69 -18.42 -6.76
CA HIS A 2 38.23 -17.44 -7.75
C HIS A 2 37.13 -16.61 -7.10
N LYS A 3 37.42 -15.33 -6.89
CA LYS A 3 36.52 -14.33 -6.29
C LYS A 3 35.48 -13.94 -7.34
N ASN A 4 34.21 -14.12 -7.01
CA ASN A 4 33.08 -13.50 -7.67
C ASN A 4 33.06 -11.99 -7.33
N ASN A 5 33.20 -11.14 -8.34
CA ASN A 5 32.88 -9.73 -8.26
C ASN A 5 31.41 -9.55 -8.67
N ALA A 6 30.52 -9.54 -7.68
CA ALA A 6 29.16 -9.01 -7.86
C ALA A 6 29.26 -7.48 -7.91
N LYS A 7 29.21 -6.92 -9.12
CA LYS A 7 29.02 -5.48 -9.31
C LYS A 7 27.57 -5.15 -9.03
N ASN A 8 27.39 -4.37 -7.96
CA ASN A 8 26.19 -3.70 -7.53
C ASN A 8 25.63 -2.83 -8.68
N THR A 9 24.49 -3.19 -9.24
CA THR A 9 23.74 -2.37 -10.20
C THR A 9 22.57 -1.69 -9.48
N SER A 10 22.87 -0.66 -8.68
CA SER A 10 21.88 0.27 -8.12
C SER A 10 22.11 1.64 -8.76
N GLY A 11 21.34 1.94 -9.80
CA GLY A 11 21.50 3.15 -10.60
C GLY A 11 20.98 2.93 -12.02
N LYS A 12 19.69 2.63 -12.15
CA LYS A 12 18.99 2.74 -13.43
C LYS A 12 17.99 3.88 -13.29
N ASP A 13 18.05 4.80 -14.24
CA ASP A 13 17.14 5.91 -14.45
C ASP A 13 15.69 5.50 -14.12
N LYS A 14 15.10 6.09 -13.08
CA LYS A 14 13.65 6.01 -12.84
C LYS A 14 12.94 6.88 -13.87
N VAL A 15 12.90 6.42 -15.12
CA VAL A 15 11.96 6.95 -16.11
C VAL A 15 10.57 6.65 -15.56
N LYS A 16 9.84 7.69 -15.15
CA LYS A 16 8.48 7.58 -14.62
C LYS A 16 7.66 6.76 -15.61
N LYS A 17 7.18 5.59 -15.18
CA LYS A 17 6.29 4.76 -15.98
C LYS A 17 5.05 5.59 -16.25
N GLN A 18 4.86 6.00 -17.51
CA GLN A 18 3.70 6.81 -17.87
C GLN A 18 2.49 5.88 -17.90
N PHE A 19 1.67 5.95 -16.86
CA PHE A 19 0.44 5.18 -16.79
C PHE A 19 -0.59 5.73 -17.79
N SER A 20 -1.48 4.86 -18.27
CA SER A 20 -2.59 5.29 -19.11
C SER A 20 -3.50 6.27 -18.34
N PRO A 21 -4.22 7.17 -19.02
CA PRO A 21 -5.15 8.10 -18.35
C PRO A 21 -6.17 7.39 -17.45
N GLU A 22 -6.60 6.19 -17.82
CA GLU A 22 -7.55 5.40 -17.04
C GLU A 22 -6.95 4.88 -15.73
N ILE A 23 -5.71 4.40 -15.76
CA ILE A 23 -4.96 3.96 -14.59
C ILE A 23 -4.66 5.15 -13.68
N GLU A 24 -4.28 6.30 -14.24
CA GLU A 24 -4.06 7.53 -13.47
C GLU A 24 -5.29 7.99 -12.69
N VAL A 25 -6.46 7.99 -13.33
CA VAL A 25 -7.73 8.29 -12.66
C VAL A 25 -8.03 7.27 -11.56
N PHE A 26 -7.78 5.99 -11.81
CA PHE A 26 -7.94 4.94 -10.81
C PHE A 26 -7.01 5.15 -9.60
N ILE A 27 -5.72 5.38 -9.81
CA ILE A 27 -4.75 5.60 -8.72
C ILE A 27 -5.23 6.75 -7.84
N ASN A 28 -5.63 7.88 -8.44
CA ASN A 28 -6.12 9.04 -7.71
C ASN A 28 -7.40 8.75 -6.90
N ASP A 29 -8.37 8.05 -7.48
CA ASP A 29 -9.60 7.67 -6.77
C ASP A 29 -9.31 6.65 -5.65
N TYR A 30 -8.52 5.62 -5.92
CA TYR A 30 -8.22 4.57 -4.94
C TYR A 30 -7.39 5.10 -3.77
N VAL A 31 -6.42 5.99 -4.00
CA VAL A 31 -5.69 6.72 -2.95
C VAL A 31 -6.64 7.56 -2.10
N LYS A 32 -7.65 8.20 -2.70
CA LYS A 32 -8.69 8.90 -1.96
C LYS A 32 -9.49 7.93 -1.07
N LYS A 33 -9.87 6.75 -1.58
CA LYS A 33 -10.58 5.71 -0.81
C LYS A 33 -9.75 5.14 0.34
N LEU A 34 -8.44 4.98 0.15
CA LEU A 34 -7.50 4.60 1.21
C LEU A 34 -7.45 5.66 2.32
N ASN A 35 -7.40 6.95 1.97
CA ASN A 35 -7.43 8.04 2.96
C ASN A 35 -8.77 8.14 3.71
N GLU A 36 -9.87 7.81 3.05
CA GLU A 36 -11.22 7.77 3.64
C GLU A 36 -11.47 6.50 4.49
N GLY A 37 -10.57 5.52 4.48
CA GLY A 37 -10.73 4.26 5.22
C GLY A 37 -11.78 3.31 4.63
N VAL A 38 -12.15 3.50 3.36
CA VAL A 38 -13.22 2.77 2.66
C VAL A 38 -12.71 2.02 1.43
N ALA A 39 -11.45 1.62 1.44
CA ALA A 39 -10.83 0.76 0.44
C ALA A 39 -10.66 -0.66 0.98
N SER A 40 -10.87 -1.65 0.11
CA SER A 40 -10.65 -3.08 0.36
C SER A 40 -9.99 -3.73 -0.85
N ILE A 41 -9.40 -4.90 -0.63
CA ILE A 41 -8.77 -5.71 -1.69
C ILE A 41 -9.43 -7.09 -1.71
N PHE A 42 -9.65 -7.61 -2.91
CA PHE A 42 -9.96 -9.02 -3.14
C PHE A 42 -8.78 -9.66 -3.87
N ALA A 43 -8.11 -10.61 -3.25
CA ALA A 43 -6.95 -11.30 -3.79
C ALA A 43 -7.34 -12.71 -4.26
N GLY A 44 -7.11 -13.01 -5.53
CA GLY A 44 -7.21 -14.37 -6.07
C GLY A 44 -5.86 -15.06 -6.19
N ALA A 45 -5.85 -16.29 -6.70
CA ALA A 45 -4.66 -17.13 -6.79
C ALA A 45 -3.54 -16.47 -7.58
N GLY A 46 -3.87 -15.65 -8.59
CA GLY A 46 -2.89 -14.94 -9.41
C GLY A 46 -1.99 -13.97 -8.65
N LEU A 47 -2.35 -13.55 -7.43
CA LEU A 47 -1.46 -12.76 -6.56
C LEU A 47 -0.34 -13.62 -5.95
N SER A 48 -0.63 -14.89 -5.69
CA SER A 48 0.24 -15.87 -5.03
C SER A 48 1.13 -16.65 -6.01
N ILE A 49 0.74 -16.75 -7.29
CA ILE A 49 1.52 -17.50 -8.31
C ILE A 49 3.00 -17.09 -8.39
N PRO A 50 3.36 -15.79 -8.43
CA PRO A 50 4.77 -15.41 -8.52
C PRO A 50 5.60 -15.75 -7.27
N ALA A 51 4.96 -16.12 -6.15
CA ALA A 51 5.65 -16.64 -4.96
C ALA A 51 5.96 -18.14 -5.06
N GLY A 52 5.49 -18.82 -6.12
CA GLY A 52 5.65 -20.27 -6.31
C GLY A 52 4.40 -21.09 -6.01
N TYR A 53 3.30 -20.47 -5.58
CA TYR A 53 2.05 -21.20 -5.36
C TYR A 53 1.30 -21.51 -6.66
N VAL A 54 0.55 -22.60 -6.63
CA VAL A 54 -0.22 -23.07 -7.79
C VAL A 54 -1.56 -22.36 -7.94
N ASN A 55 -2.05 -22.29 -9.17
CA ASN A 55 -3.44 -21.92 -9.47
C ASN A 55 -4.38 -23.12 -9.44
N TRP A 56 -5.68 -22.88 -9.67
CA TRP A 56 -6.70 -23.92 -9.61
C TRP A 56 -6.52 -25.05 -10.66
N PRO A 57 -6.26 -24.76 -11.95
CA PRO A 57 -5.88 -25.80 -12.92
C PRO A 57 -4.68 -26.65 -12.50
N GLU A 58 -3.62 -26.02 -12.00
CA GLU A 58 -2.39 -26.70 -11.57
C GLU A 58 -2.67 -27.62 -10.38
N LEU A 59 -3.40 -27.14 -9.36
CA LEU A 59 -3.81 -27.93 -8.20
C LEU A 59 -4.62 -29.18 -8.59
N MET A 60 -5.47 -29.07 -9.61
CA MET A 60 -6.34 -30.17 -10.08
C MET A 60 -5.66 -31.08 -11.11
N SER A 61 -4.44 -30.77 -11.57
CA SER A 61 -3.80 -31.51 -12.66
C SER A 61 -3.57 -32.99 -12.34
N GLU A 62 -3.00 -33.30 -11.17
CA GLU A 62 -2.77 -34.69 -10.74
C GLU A 62 -4.09 -35.43 -10.48
N ILE A 63 -5.09 -34.73 -9.92
CA ILE A 63 -6.42 -35.29 -9.65
C ILE A 63 -7.13 -35.67 -10.96
N ALA A 64 -7.02 -34.82 -11.99
CA ALA A 64 -7.56 -35.11 -13.31
C ALA A 64 -6.84 -36.32 -13.94
N GLN A 65 -5.52 -36.41 -13.81
CA GLN A 65 -4.73 -37.54 -14.32
C GLN A 65 -5.14 -38.87 -13.68
N ASP A 66 -5.38 -38.91 -12.36
CA ASP A 66 -5.88 -40.11 -11.69
C ASP A 66 -7.22 -40.60 -12.26
N LEU A 67 -8.06 -39.65 -12.70
CA LEU A 67 -9.36 -39.91 -13.32
C LEU A 67 -9.26 -40.20 -14.83
N GLY A 68 -8.06 -40.18 -15.41
CA GLY A 68 -7.84 -40.34 -16.85
C GLY A 68 -8.32 -39.15 -17.69
N LEU A 69 -8.41 -37.96 -17.10
CA LEU A 69 -8.84 -36.72 -17.74
C LEU A 69 -7.65 -35.81 -18.07
N ASP A 70 -7.75 -35.06 -19.17
CA ASP A 70 -6.78 -34.01 -19.52
C ASP A 70 -7.29 -32.65 -19.03
N ILE A 71 -6.60 -32.11 -18.02
CA ILE A 71 -6.93 -30.82 -17.39
C ILE A 71 -7.05 -29.67 -18.40
N ASN A 72 -6.32 -29.71 -19.52
CA ASN A 72 -6.33 -28.65 -20.52
C ASN A 72 -7.60 -28.62 -21.37
N GLN A 73 -8.35 -29.74 -21.38
CA GLN A 73 -9.62 -29.86 -22.09
C GLN A 73 -10.81 -29.53 -21.18
N GLU A 74 -10.59 -29.48 -19.87
CA GLU A 74 -11.62 -29.29 -18.87
C GLU A 74 -11.88 -27.81 -18.57
N LYS A 75 -13.16 -27.45 -18.52
CA LYS A 75 -13.62 -26.08 -18.20
C LYS A 75 -14.19 -25.97 -16.80
N ASP A 76 -14.71 -27.07 -16.27
CA ASP A 76 -15.34 -27.13 -14.95
C ASP A 76 -14.47 -27.93 -13.97
N LEU A 77 -13.47 -27.24 -13.44
CA LEU A 77 -12.51 -27.81 -12.50
C LEU A 77 -13.15 -28.22 -11.16
N VAL A 78 -14.28 -27.60 -10.82
CA VAL A 78 -15.05 -27.93 -9.61
C VAL A 78 -15.71 -29.31 -9.74
N SER A 79 -16.18 -29.65 -10.95
CA SER A 79 -16.67 -31.00 -11.25
C SER A 79 -15.58 -32.07 -11.15
N ILE A 80 -14.33 -31.77 -11.52
CA ILE A 80 -13.21 -32.72 -11.40
C ILE A 80 -13.00 -33.13 -9.93
N ALA A 81 -12.97 -32.16 -9.01
CA ALA A 81 -12.87 -32.44 -7.59
C ALA A 81 -14.03 -33.32 -7.09
N GLN A 82 -15.25 -33.08 -7.58
CA GLN A 82 -16.41 -33.92 -7.25
C GLN A 82 -16.27 -35.35 -7.80
N TYR A 83 -15.82 -35.51 -9.05
CA TYR A 83 -15.60 -36.84 -9.64
C TYR A 83 -14.57 -37.64 -8.85
N HIS A 84 -13.50 -36.99 -8.40
CA HIS A 84 -12.51 -37.64 -7.54
C HIS A 84 -13.12 -38.17 -6.25
N VAL A 85 -13.94 -37.36 -5.57
CA VAL A 85 -14.63 -37.78 -4.33
C VAL A 85 -15.64 -38.89 -4.60
N ASN A 86 -16.37 -38.83 -5.70
CA ASN A 86 -17.35 -39.85 -6.06
C ASN A 86 -16.68 -41.19 -6.41
N GLU A 87 -15.59 -41.17 -7.18
CA GLU A 87 -14.87 -42.37 -7.62
C GLU A 87 -14.17 -43.06 -6.44
N ASN A 88 -13.53 -42.28 -5.56
CA ASN A 88 -12.72 -42.81 -4.47
C ASN A 88 -13.48 -42.91 -3.13
N GLN A 89 -14.70 -42.39 -3.06
CA GLN A 89 -15.52 -42.26 -1.85
C GLN A 89 -14.78 -41.58 -0.68
N ASN A 90 -13.78 -40.74 -1.00
CA ASN A 90 -12.98 -40.00 -0.02
C ASN A 90 -12.43 -38.70 -0.64
N ARG A 91 -12.05 -37.76 0.22
CA ARG A 91 -11.40 -36.48 -0.16
C ARG A 91 -9.94 -36.38 0.32
N SER A 92 -9.34 -37.47 0.77
CA SER A 92 -8.03 -37.46 1.43
C SER A 92 -6.93 -36.95 0.51
N LYS A 93 -6.96 -37.33 -0.78
CA LYS A 93 -5.97 -36.85 -1.76
C LYS A 93 -6.11 -35.35 -2.04
N LEU A 94 -7.34 -34.83 -2.14
CA LEU A 94 -7.59 -33.38 -2.28
C LEU A 94 -7.05 -32.60 -1.08
N ASN A 95 -7.32 -33.09 0.14
CA ASN A 95 -6.82 -32.46 1.36
C ASN A 95 -5.29 -32.48 1.42
N GLN A 96 -4.68 -33.62 1.07
CA GLN A 96 -3.23 -33.76 1.01
C GLN A 96 -2.64 -32.81 -0.04
N LYS A 97 -3.29 -32.66 -1.20
CA LYS A 97 -2.83 -31.70 -2.21
C LYS A 97 -2.85 -30.25 -1.77
N ILE A 98 -3.85 -29.83 -1.01
CA ILE A 98 -3.82 -28.49 -0.40
C ILE A 98 -2.59 -28.34 0.50
N LEU A 99 -2.30 -29.36 1.33
CA LEU A 99 -1.14 -29.30 2.22
C LEU A 99 0.17 -29.27 1.43
N ASP A 100 0.34 -30.15 0.45
CA ASP A 100 1.57 -30.27 -0.33
C ASP A 100 1.88 -28.97 -1.07
N GLU A 101 0.88 -28.35 -1.70
CA GLU A 101 1.10 -27.18 -2.54
C GLU A 101 1.12 -25.86 -1.77
N PHE A 102 0.43 -25.75 -0.61
CA PHE A 102 0.27 -24.47 0.11
C PHE A 102 0.97 -24.40 1.47
N THR A 103 1.67 -25.45 1.91
CA THR A 103 2.42 -25.44 3.20
C THR A 103 3.86 -24.96 3.04
N GLU A 104 4.42 -24.98 1.82
CA GLU A 104 5.79 -24.50 1.59
C GLU A 104 5.98 -23.07 2.13
N ASP A 105 7.12 -22.86 2.80
CA ASP A 105 7.50 -21.56 3.35
C ASP A 105 8.08 -20.68 2.24
N THR A 106 7.21 -20.26 1.33
CA THR A 106 7.58 -19.34 0.25
C THR A 106 7.63 -17.90 0.75
N ASP A 107 8.51 -17.11 0.14
CA ASP A 107 8.63 -15.69 0.40
C ASP A 107 7.50 -14.90 -0.26
N GLU A 108 7.01 -13.86 0.41
CA GLU A 108 6.02 -12.98 -0.18
C GLU A 108 6.55 -12.21 -1.41
N THR A 109 5.65 -11.93 -2.36
CA THR A 109 5.97 -11.10 -3.52
C THR A 109 5.99 -9.61 -3.16
N GLU A 110 6.55 -8.76 -4.03
CA GLU A 110 6.52 -7.31 -3.81
C GLU A 110 5.10 -6.76 -3.69
N ASN A 111 4.14 -7.33 -4.43
CA ASN A 111 2.73 -6.92 -4.33
C ASN A 111 2.19 -7.12 -2.90
N HIS A 112 2.51 -8.25 -2.27
CA HIS A 112 2.09 -8.49 -0.88
C HIS A 112 2.74 -7.51 0.09
N ARG A 113 4.04 -7.23 -0.09
CA ARG A 113 4.77 -6.25 0.72
C ARG A 113 4.16 -4.86 0.59
N VAL A 114 3.94 -4.36 -0.62
CA VAL A 114 3.29 -3.05 -0.86
C VAL A 114 1.89 -3.02 -0.25
N ILE A 115 1.06 -4.03 -0.50
CA ILE A 115 -0.30 -4.12 0.06
C ILE A 115 -0.27 -4.10 1.58
N SER A 116 0.70 -4.78 2.22
CA SER A 116 0.82 -4.82 3.68
C SER A 116 1.15 -3.46 4.31
N ARG A 117 1.72 -2.52 3.54
CA ARG A 117 1.99 -1.15 3.99
C ARG A 117 0.81 -0.21 3.77
N LEU A 118 -0.15 -0.56 2.92
CA LEU A 118 -1.36 0.23 2.70
C LEU A 118 -2.32 0.16 3.92
N PRO A 119 -3.12 1.21 4.16
CA PRO A 119 -4.07 1.28 5.27
C PRO A 119 -5.41 0.59 4.95
N VAL A 120 -5.40 -0.66 4.48
CA VAL A 120 -6.64 -1.42 4.27
C VAL A 120 -7.05 -2.12 5.57
N SER A 121 -8.35 -2.10 5.87
CA SER A 121 -8.91 -2.72 7.09
C SER A 121 -9.43 -4.13 6.87
N SER A 122 -9.58 -4.54 5.61
CA SER A 122 -10.03 -5.87 5.25
C SER A 122 -9.51 -6.31 3.89
N ILE A 123 -9.16 -7.59 3.79
CA ILE A 123 -8.80 -8.28 2.56
C ILE A 123 -9.67 -9.53 2.45
N TRP A 124 -10.24 -9.74 1.27
CA TRP A 124 -10.96 -10.95 0.92
C TRP A 124 -10.12 -11.81 0.00
N THR A 125 -10.20 -13.12 0.15
CA THR A 125 -9.49 -14.05 -0.73
C THR A 125 -10.21 -15.39 -0.82
N THR A 126 -9.97 -16.07 -1.94
CA THR A 126 -10.33 -17.48 -2.18
C THR A 126 -9.12 -18.40 -2.04
N ASN A 127 -7.95 -17.86 -1.67
CA ASN A 127 -6.71 -18.62 -1.57
C ASN A 127 -6.59 -19.31 -0.20
N TYR A 128 -5.89 -20.45 -0.18
CA TYR A 128 -5.63 -21.23 1.03
C TYR A 128 -4.32 -20.83 1.72
N ASP A 129 -3.38 -20.22 0.98
CA ASP A 129 -2.05 -19.81 1.45
C ASP A 129 -2.08 -18.74 2.54
N LYS A 130 -0.91 -18.45 3.14
CA LYS A 130 -0.77 -17.51 4.26
C LYS A 130 0.08 -16.27 3.93
N LEU A 131 0.26 -15.94 2.65
CA LEU A 131 1.18 -14.85 2.27
C LEU A 131 0.70 -13.49 2.75
N ILE A 132 -0.62 -13.25 2.71
CA ILE A 132 -1.21 -12.00 3.17
C ILE A 132 -0.91 -11.82 4.68
N GLU A 133 -1.18 -12.86 5.46
CA GLU A 133 -0.98 -12.89 6.91
C GLU A 133 0.50 -12.70 7.26
N LYS A 134 1.40 -13.46 6.62
CA LYS A 134 2.85 -13.35 6.82
C LYS A 134 3.36 -11.95 6.50
N SER A 135 2.90 -11.34 5.41
CA SER A 135 3.33 -10.00 4.99
C SER A 135 2.92 -8.93 6.01
N TYR A 136 1.69 -8.99 6.50
CA TYR A 136 1.22 -8.06 7.54
C TYR A 136 1.93 -8.28 8.89
N LEU A 137 2.24 -9.53 9.25
CA LEU A 137 3.02 -9.82 10.46
C LEU A 137 4.43 -9.23 10.38
N LYS A 138 5.11 -9.28 9.22
CA LYS A 138 6.41 -8.64 8.99
C LYS A 138 6.35 -7.10 9.15
N GLU A 139 5.21 -6.50 8.82
CA GLU A 139 4.92 -5.07 9.08
C GLU A 139 4.45 -4.78 10.51
N ASN A 140 4.55 -5.75 11.44
CA ASN A 140 4.11 -5.66 12.83
C ASN A 140 2.61 -5.35 13.00
N LYS A 141 1.77 -5.78 12.04
CA LYS A 141 0.31 -5.62 12.07
C LYS A 141 -0.37 -6.89 12.58
N VAL A 142 -1.41 -6.71 13.39
CA VAL A 142 -2.21 -7.80 13.94
C VAL A 142 -3.30 -8.20 12.95
N VAL A 143 -3.19 -9.42 12.41
CA VAL A 143 -4.16 -9.98 11.46
C VAL A 143 -5.20 -10.86 12.17
N ASP A 144 -6.47 -10.60 11.90
CA ASP A 144 -7.63 -11.40 12.32
C ASP A 144 -8.13 -12.23 11.13
N VAL A 145 -7.77 -13.51 11.09
CA VAL A 145 -8.09 -14.40 9.96
C VAL A 145 -9.44 -15.08 10.21
N LYS A 146 -10.32 -15.03 9.21
CA LYS A 146 -11.67 -15.59 9.22
C LYS A 146 -11.82 -16.55 8.04
N TYR A 147 -11.83 -17.85 8.32
CA TYR A 147 -12.01 -18.92 7.34
C TYR A 147 -13.14 -19.90 7.72
N MET A 148 -13.74 -19.74 8.91
CA MET A 148 -14.93 -20.46 9.39
C MET A 148 -16.00 -19.49 9.90
N ASN A 149 -17.28 -19.88 9.83
CA ASN A 149 -18.40 -19.02 10.26
C ASN A 149 -18.33 -18.60 11.73
N ASN A 150 -17.96 -19.53 12.62
CA ASN A 150 -17.87 -19.25 14.05
C ASN A 150 -16.84 -18.15 14.37
N GLN A 151 -15.80 -18.00 13.55
CA GLN A 151 -14.77 -16.99 13.73
C GLN A 151 -15.31 -15.59 13.45
N LEU A 152 -16.34 -15.43 12.61
CA LEU A 152 -16.99 -14.13 12.34
C LEU A 152 -17.65 -13.54 13.61
N LEU A 153 -18.00 -14.37 14.58
CA LEU A 153 -18.59 -13.95 15.85
C LEU A 153 -17.57 -13.37 16.84
N THR A 154 -16.28 -13.53 16.56
CA THR A 154 -15.19 -13.08 17.44
C THR A 154 -14.38 -11.96 16.78
N THR A 155 -13.78 -11.10 17.59
CA THR A 155 -12.88 -10.05 17.10
C THR A 155 -11.55 -10.19 17.80
N LYS A 156 -10.46 -10.36 17.03
CA LYS A 156 -9.12 -10.40 17.60
C LYS A 156 -8.77 -9.02 18.18
N PRO A 157 -8.33 -8.93 19.45
CA PRO A 157 -7.95 -7.66 20.05
C PRO A 157 -6.82 -6.98 19.27
N LYS A 158 -6.90 -5.65 19.16
CA LYS A 158 -5.90 -4.80 18.46
C LYS A 158 -5.69 -5.13 16.97
N ARG A 159 -6.63 -5.82 16.32
CA ARG A 159 -6.51 -6.14 14.89
C ARG A 159 -6.33 -4.87 14.04
N ASP A 160 -5.37 -4.91 13.14
CA ASP A 160 -5.16 -3.90 12.11
C ASP A 160 -5.86 -4.30 10.80
N LEU A 161 -5.97 -5.62 10.54
CA LEU A 161 -6.53 -6.18 9.33
C LEU A 161 -7.46 -7.38 9.66
N VAL A 162 -8.58 -7.48 8.96
CA VAL A 162 -9.35 -8.74 8.86
C VAL A 162 -9.09 -9.41 7.52
N VAL A 163 -8.69 -10.68 7.51
CA VAL A 163 -8.55 -11.48 6.29
C VAL A 163 -9.69 -12.48 6.22
N TYR A 164 -10.58 -12.33 5.25
CA TYR A 164 -11.68 -13.26 5.00
C TYR A 164 -11.27 -14.25 3.91
N LYS A 165 -11.10 -15.52 4.27
CA LYS A 165 -10.76 -16.60 3.35
C LYS A 165 -12.02 -17.41 3.08
N MET A 166 -12.64 -17.18 1.93
CA MET A 166 -13.97 -17.72 1.62
C MET A 166 -13.94 -19.24 1.44
N HIS A 167 -12.85 -19.80 0.94
CA HIS A 167 -12.77 -21.23 0.62
C HIS A 167 -12.05 -22.05 1.69
N GLY A 168 -11.66 -21.44 2.82
CA GLY A 168 -10.95 -22.13 3.91
C GLY A 168 -9.49 -21.72 4.04
N ASP A 169 -8.72 -22.54 4.75
CA ASP A 169 -7.30 -22.29 5.08
C ASP A 169 -6.48 -23.59 4.94
N VAL A 170 -5.22 -23.47 4.52
CA VAL A 170 -4.30 -24.60 4.37
C VAL A 170 -4.17 -25.46 5.64
N ASN A 171 -4.32 -24.89 6.84
CA ASN A 171 -4.25 -25.64 8.09
C ASN A 171 -5.48 -26.52 8.37
N HIS A 172 -6.59 -26.31 7.67
CA HIS A 172 -7.84 -27.05 7.84
C HIS A 172 -8.32 -27.52 6.46
N PRO A 173 -7.53 -28.36 5.76
CA PRO A 173 -7.79 -28.74 4.37
C PRO A 173 -9.08 -29.58 4.23
N ASP A 174 -9.52 -30.24 5.30
CA ASP A 174 -10.78 -30.98 5.39
C ASP A 174 -12.01 -30.07 5.40
N GLU A 175 -11.86 -28.81 5.76
CA GLU A 175 -12.93 -27.80 5.69
C GLU A 175 -12.87 -26.96 4.41
N ALA A 176 -11.83 -27.12 3.60
CA ALA A 176 -11.66 -26.36 2.36
C ALA A 176 -12.78 -26.65 1.33
N ILE A 177 -13.19 -25.62 0.59
CA ILE A 177 -14.24 -25.65 -0.43
C ILE A 177 -13.62 -25.95 -1.80
N LEU A 178 -13.81 -27.17 -2.30
CA LEU A 178 -13.21 -27.63 -3.56
C LEU A 178 -14.22 -28.29 -4.50
N THR A 179 -15.19 -29.00 -3.92
CA THR A 179 -16.11 -29.88 -4.66
C THR A 179 -17.36 -29.16 -5.09
N LYS A 180 -17.99 -29.64 -6.17
CA LYS A 180 -19.23 -29.08 -6.70
C LYS A 180 -20.34 -29.00 -5.66
N GLU A 181 -20.53 -30.07 -4.89
CA GLU A 181 -21.52 -30.10 -3.82
C GLU A 181 -21.27 -28.98 -2.78
N GLN A 182 -20.02 -28.74 -2.39
CA GLN A 182 -19.69 -27.67 -1.45
C GLN A 182 -19.99 -26.27 -2.01
N TYR A 183 -19.68 -26.00 -3.30
CA TYR A 183 -20.04 -24.74 -3.94
C TYR A 183 -21.56 -24.56 -4.03
N GLU A 184 -22.30 -25.61 -4.39
CA GLU A 184 -23.76 -25.59 -4.46
C GLU A 184 -24.39 -25.34 -3.09
N GLN A 185 -23.85 -25.91 -2.01
CA GLN A 185 -24.34 -25.71 -0.65
C GLN A 185 -23.78 -24.45 0.03
N TYR A 186 -22.83 -23.74 -0.59
CA TYR A 186 -22.11 -22.62 0.03
C TYR A 186 -23.05 -21.49 0.48
N TYR A 187 -24.12 -21.21 -0.28
CA TYR A 187 -25.09 -20.18 0.09
C TYR A 187 -25.87 -20.50 1.36
N GLN A 188 -25.96 -21.76 1.77
CA GLN A 188 -26.58 -22.18 3.03
C GLN A 188 -25.52 -22.32 4.13
N THR A 189 -24.43 -23.00 3.83
CA THR A 189 -23.40 -23.36 4.82
C THR A 189 -22.53 -22.17 5.20
N HIS A 190 -22.33 -21.19 4.31
CA HIS A 190 -21.46 -20.02 4.49
C HIS A 190 -22.20 -18.69 4.23
N GLU A 191 -23.51 -18.69 4.44
CA GLU A 191 -24.38 -17.49 4.33
C GLU A 191 -23.82 -16.26 5.07
N PRO A 192 -23.24 -16.37 6.29
CA PRO A 192 -22.63 -15.24 6.98
C PRO A 192 -21.48 -14.58 6.22
N PHE A 193 -20.62 -15.35 5.54
CA PHE A 193 -19.55 -14.80 4.69
C PHE A 193 -20.12 -14.03 3.49
N LEU A 194 -21.14 -14.59 2.84
CA LEU A 194 -21.79 -13.92 1.70
C LEU A 194 -22.45 -12.61 2.11
N ASN A 195 -23.07 -12.57 3.29
CA ASN A 195 -23.65 -11.36 3.85
C ASN A 195 -22.59 -10.31 4.20
N ALA A 196 -21.49 -10.72 4.85
CA ALA A 196 -20.38 -9.84 5.17
C ALA A 196 -19.76 -9.24 3.89
N LEU A 197 -19.49 -10.07 2.88
CA LEU A 197 -18.96 -9.61 1.58
C LEU A 197 -19.93 -8.65 0.90
N SER A 198 -21.22 -8.96 0.90
CA SER A 198 -22.27 -8.09 0.32
C SER A 198 -22.28 -6.72 1.00
N GLY A 199 -22.23 -6.68 2.33
CA GLY A 199 -22.17 -5.44 3.10
C GLY A 199 -20.90 -4.64 2.81
N GLU A 200 -19.78 -5.32 2.63
CA GLU A 200 -18.51 -4.66 2.33
C GLU A 200 -18.47 -4.10 0.90
N LEU A 201 -18.97 -4.82 -0.11
CA LEU A 201 -19.06 -4.33 -1.49
C LEU A 201 -19.97 -3.09 -1.59
N ILE A 202 -20.98 -2.98 -0.73
CA ILE A 202 -21.83 -1.78 -0.65
C ILE A 202 -21.06 -0.60 -0.02
N THR A 203 -20.31 -0.86 1.05
CA THR A 203 -19.73 0.19 1.92
C THR A 203 -18.27 0.54 1.64
N LYS A 204 -17.54 -0.27 0.86
CA LYS A 204 -16.13 -0.08 0.51
C LYS A 204 -15.87 -0.26 -0.99
N THR A 205 -14.81 0.35 -1.48
CA THR A 205 -14.34 0.24 -2.87
C THR A 205 -13.30 -0.87 -2.94
N PHE A 206 -13.64 -1.94 -3.66
CA PHE A 206 -12.75 -3.07 -3.88
C PHE A 206 -11.78 -2.86 -5.03
N LEU A 207 -10.56 -3.36 -4.84
CA LEU A 207 -9.59 -3.64 -5.88
C LEU A 207 -9.40 -5.17 -5.97
N PHE A 208 -9.80 -5.76 -7.08
CA PHE A 208 -9.62 -7.20 -7.37
C PHE A 208 -8.28 -7.43 -8.08
N ILE A 209 -7.44 -8.30 -7.53
CA ILE A 209 -6.09 -8.59 -8.02
C ILE A 209 -5.91 -10.11 -8.16
N GLY A 210 -5.38 -10.56 -9.29
CA GLY A 210 -5.08 -11.99 -9.53
C GLY A 210 -6.33 -12.88 -9.56
N PHE A 211 -7.48 -12.32 -9.95
CA PHE A 211 -8.77 -12.97 -9.81
C PHE A 211 -9.49 -13.10 -11.16
N SER A 212 -9.95 -14.31 -11.48
CA SER A 212 -10.51 -14.68 -12.79
C SER A 212 -12.02 -14.45 -12.92
N PHE A 213 -12.73 -14.10 -11.84
CA PHE A 213 -14.21 -14.00 -11.82
C PHE A 213 -14.95 -15.26 -12.27
N THR A 214 -14.30 -16.41 -12.17
CA THR A 214 -14.91 -17.72 -12.44
C THR A 214 -15.46 -18.38 -11.17
N ASP A 215 -15.39 -17.71 -10.03
CA ASP A 215 -15.88 -18.21 -8.74
C ASP A 215 -17.42 -18.09 -8.66
N PRO A 216 -18.15 -19.22 -8.50
CA PRO A 216 -19.62 -19.20 -8.41
C PRO A 216 -20.16 -18.45 -7.19
N ASN A 217 -19.45 -18.47 -6.06
CA ASN A 217 -19.87 -17.83 -4.81
C ASN A 217 -19.75 -16.31 -4.91
N LEU A 218 -18.71 -15.81 -5.59
CA LEU A 218 -18.62 -14.37 -5.87
C LEU A 218 -19.66 -13.93 -6.90
N ASP A 219 -19.86 -14.69 -7.99
CA ASP A 219 -20.89 -14.38 -8.99
C ASP A 219 -22.29 -14.32 -8.35
N TYR A 220 -22.59 -15.22 -7.42
CA TYR A 220 -23.81 -15.18 -6.61
C TYR A 220 -23.98 -13.85 -5.85
N VAL A 221 -22.91 -13.34 -5.20
CA VAL A 221 -22.97 -12.06 -4.48
C VAL A 221 -23.15 -10.89 -5.43
N LEU A 222 -22.36 -10.84 -6.50
CA LEU A 222 -22.37 -9.75 -7.48
C LEU A 222 -23.73 -9.67 -8.21
N SER A 223 -24.31 -10.81 -8.59
CA SER A 223 -25.63 -10.89 -9.23
C SER A 223 -26.74 -10.35 -8.32
N ARG A 224 -26.72 -10.70 -7.02
CA ARG A 224 -27.70 -10.21 -6.04
C ARG A 224 -27.57 -8.70 -5.79
N LEU A 225 -26.34 -8.18 -5.73
CA LEU A 225 -26.10 -6.74 -5.61
C LEU A 225 -26.55 -5.97 -6.86
N ASN A 226 -26.30 -6.50 -8.05
CA ASN A 226 -26.73 -5.90 -9.31
C ASN A 226 -28.27 -5.83 -9.42
N PHE A 227 -28.97 -6.88 -8.99
CA PHE A 227 -30.44 -6.88 -8.94
C PHE A 227 -30.98 -5.80 -8.00
N ARG A 228 -30.38 -5.65 -6.82
CA ARG A 228 -30.82 -4.67 -5.81
C ARG A 228 -30.49 -3.22 -6.16
N PHE A 229 -29.33 -2.96 -6.78
CA PHE A 229 -28.79 -1.61 -7.02
C PHE A 229 -28.57 -1.30 -8.51
N SER A 230 -29.50 -1.67 -9.37
CA SER A 230 -29.32 -1.67 -10.84
C SER A 230 -28.83 -0.35 -11.45
N LYS A 231 -29.22 0.83 -10.91
CA LYS A 231 -28.88 2.16 -11.46
C LYS A 231 -27.74 2.90 -10.73
N ASN A 232 -27.59 2.71 -9.43
CA ASN A 232 -26.62 3.44 -8.59
C ASN A 232 -25.69 2.46 -7.89
N LYS A 233 -24.62 2.06 -8.60
CA LYS A 233 -23.63 1.10 -8.10
C LYS A 233 -22.39 1.82 -7.66
N ARG A 234 -21.76 1.32 -6.61
CA ARG A 234 -20.42 1.72 -6.24
C ARG A 234 -19.44 1.21 -7.30
N THR A 235 -18.46 2.03 -7.64
CA THR A 235 -17.38 1.61 -8.54
C THR A 235 -16.35 0.79 -7.77
N HIS A 236 -16.01 -0.35 -8.35
CA HIS A 236 -14.90 -1.21 -7.96
C HIS A 236 -13.91 -1.33 -9.12
N TYR A 237 -12.72 -1.88 -8.87
CA TYR A 237 -11.66 -1.97 -9.88
C TYR A 237 -11.08 -3.38 -9.97
N CYS A 238 -10.69 -3.83 -11.15
CA CYS A 238 -9.95 -5.08 -11.31
C CYS A 238 -8.83 -4.94 -12.33
N PHE A 239 -7.69 -5.59 -12.10
CA PHE A 239 -6.62 -5.66 -13.10
C PHE A 239 -6.79 -6.88 -14.00
N VAL A 240 -6.60 -6.69 -15.31
CA VAL A 240 -6.63 -7.78 -16.30
C VAL A 240 -5.48 -7.58 -17.30
N LYS A 241 -4.67 -8.62 -17.51
CA LYS A 241 -3.61 -8.61 -18.54
C LYS A 241 -4.23 -8.65 -19.94
N ARG A 242 -3.75 -7.83 -20.86
CA ARG A 242 -4.06 -7.96 -22.28
C ARG A 242 -3.52 -9.28 -22.83
N HIS A 243 -4.24 -9.83 -23.80
CA HIS A 243 -3.74 -10.96 -24.57
C HIS A 243 -2.68 -10.50 -25.55
N GLU A 244 -1.61 -11.27 -25.66
CA GLU A 244 -0.51 -11.02 -26.58
C GLU A 244 -0.34 -12.21 -27.52
N LEU A 245 0.11 -11.94 -28.75
CA LEU A 245 0.42 -12.99 -29.71
C LEU A 245 1.61 -13.81 -29.20
N GLY A 246 1.48 -15.13 -29.21
CA GLY A 246 2.50 -16.04 -28.67
C GLY A 246 2.30 -16.42 -27.20
N ASP A 247 1.29 -15.87 -26.51
CA ASP A 247 0.82 -16.46 -25.24
C ASP A 247 0.33 -17.91 -25.48
N SER A 248 0.33 -18.75 -24.44
CA SER A 248 -0.04 -20.18 -24.55
C SER A 248 -1.42 -20.44 -25.19
N LEU A 249 -2.36 -19.50 -25.04
CA LEU A 249 -3.71 -19.56 -25.61
C LEU A 249 -3.87 -18.76 -26.92
N ASN A 250 -2.82 -18.10 -27.41
CA ASN A 250 -2.83 -17.17 -28.54
C ASN A 250 -1.70 -17.49 -29.53
N SER A 251 -1.64 -18.74 -30.00
CA SER A 251 -0.60 -19.23 -30.92
C SER A 251 -0.62 -18.58 -32.30
N ASP A 252 -1.77 -18.06 -32.72
CA ASP A 252 -1.96 -17.39 -33.99
C ASP A 252 -2.91 -16.18 -33.86
N GLN A 253 -3.02 -15.41 -34.95
CA GLN A 253 -3.84 -14.19 -34.97
C GLN A 253 -5.34 -14.48 -34.75
N ALA A 254 -5.84 -15.62 -35.23
CA ALA A 254 -7.26 -15.95 -35.10
C ALA A 254 -7.61 -16.28 -33.63
N ALA A 255 -6.75 -17.03 -32.94
CA ALA A 255 -6.87 -17.31 -31.51
C ALA A 255 -6.80 -16.01 -30.69
N LEU A 256 -5.85 -15.12 -31.02
CA LEU A 256 -5.72 -13.82 -30.37
C LEU A 256 -6.98 -12.96 -30.54
N ASP A 257 -7.51 -12.85 -31.77
CA ASP A 257 -8.71 -12.07 -32.05
C ASP A 257 -9.94 -12.63 -31.30
N TYR A 258 -10.08 -13.95 -31.26
CA TYR A 258 -11.14 -14.63 -30.50
C TYR A 258 -11.05 -14.32 -29.00
N ASN A 259 -9.86 -14.48 -28.41
CA ASN A 259 -9.66 -14.25 -26.97
C ASN A 259 -9.78 -12.76 -26.61
N ASN A 260 -9.31 -11.83 -27.44
CA ASN A 260 -9.55 -10.39 -27.27
C ASN A 260 -11.04 -10.05 -27.30
N ARG A 261 -11.79 -10.68 -28.23
CA ARG A 261 -13.25 -10.52 -28.27
C ARG A 261 -13.91 -11.07 -27.01
N ARG A 262 -13.50 -12.25 -26.55
CA ARG A 262 -14.02 -12.88 -25.32
C ARG A 262 -13.72 -12.00 -24.10
N GLN A 263 -12.49 -11.53 -23.94
CA GLN A 263 -12.09 -10.62 -22.88
C GLN A 263 -12.93 -9.34 -22.89
N SER A 264 -13.18 -8.75 -24.07
CA SER A 264 -14.03 -7.56 -24.20
C SER A 264 -15.47 -7.81 -23.73
N LEU A 265 -16.03 -8.99 -24.02
CA LEU A 265 -17.36 -9.38 -23.55
C LEU A 265 -17.37 -9.57 -22.02
N THR A 266 -16.37 -10.24 -21.46
CA THR A 266 -16.22 -10.39 -20.00
C THR A 266 -16.09 -9.04 -19.29
N ILE A 267 -15.29 -8.11 -19.83
CA ILE A 267 -15.16 -6.75 -19.29
C ILE A 267 -16.51 -6.02 -19.30
N ASN A 268 -17.30 -6.17 -20.37
CA ASN A 268 -18.61 -5.56 -20.44
C ASN A 268 -19.61 -6.18 -19.46
N ASP A 269 -19.47 -7.47 -19.16
CA ASP A 269 -20.28 -8.12 -18.12
C ASP A 269 -19.93 -7.57 -16.72
N LEU A 270 -18.65 -7.40 -16.41
CA LEU A 270 -18.17 -6.82 -15.15
C LEU A 270 -18.70 -5.39 -14.90
N LYS A 271 -18.93 -4.61 -15.96
CA LYS A 271 -19.56 -3.27 -15.84
C LYS A 271 -20.97 -3.36 -15.25
N ARG A 272 -21.70 -4.46 -15.47
CA ARG A 272 -23.02 -4.69 -14.86
C ARG A 272 -22.92 -4.74 -13.34
N TYR A 273 -21.77 -5.12 -12.79
CA TYR A 273 -21.53 -5.17 -11.35
C TYR A 273 -20.88 -3.89 -10.79
N GLY A 274 -20.69 -2.85 -11.61
CA GLY A 274 -19.96 -1.64 -11.20
C GLY A 274 -18.45 -1.85 -11.12
N ILE A 275 -17.92 -2.94 -11.66
CA ILE A 275 -16.49 -3.26 -11.67
C ILE A 275 -15.88 -2.68 -12.95
N LYS A 276 -14.97 -1.72 -12.79
CA LYS A 276 -14.18 -1.14 -13.87
C LYS A 276 -12.89 -1.93 -14.04
N THR A 277 -12.72 -2.55 -15.21
CA THR A 277 -11.48 -3.24 -15.56
C THR A 277 -10.39 -2.25 -15.98
N LEU A 278 -9.19 -2.47 -15.45
CA LEU A 278 -7.95 -1.76 -15.75
C LEU A 278 -7.04 -2.72 -16.50
N LEU A 279 -6.86 -2.45 -17.79
CA LEU A 279 -6.04 -3.29 -18.66
C LEU A 279 -4.55 -2.96 -18.46
N VAL A 280 -3.75 -3.99 -18.25
CA VAL A 280 -2.29 -3.92 -18.14
C VAL A 280 -1.64 -4.79 -19.21
N ASP A 281 -0.43 -4.45 -19.62
CA ASP A 281 0.30 -5.19 -20.66
C ASP A 281 1.04 -6.37 -20.01
N SER A 282 1.56 -6.18 -18.79
CA SER A 282 2.23 -7.22 -18.02
C SER A 282 1.77 -7.26 -16.55
N TYR A 283 1.91 -8.41 -15.89
CA TYR A 283 1.65 -8.51 -14.45
C TYR A 283 2.60 -7.62 -13.61
N SER A 284 3.80 -7.31 -14.11
CA SER A 284 4.72 -6.38 -13.44
C SER A 284 4.21 -4.93 -13.42
N ASP A 285 3.27 -4.58 -14.31
CA ASP A 285 2.62 -3.27 -14.29
C ASP A 285 1.79 -3.10 -13.04
N ILE A 286 1.17 -4.17 -12.53
CA ILE A 286 0.40 -4.16 -11.29
C ILE A 286 1.28 -3.73 -10.13
N THR A 287 2.51 -4.25 -10.04
CA THR A 287 3.49 -3.86 -9.01
C THR A 287 3.78 -2.37 -9.07
N GLY A 288 4.11 -1.85 -10.25
CA GLY A 288 4.36 -0.41 -10.42
C GLY A 288 3.16 0.48 -10.09
N ILE A 289 1.94 0.01 -10.38
CA ILE A 289 0.70 0.74 -10.01
C ILE A 289 0.50 0.74 -8.50
N LEU A 290 0.71 -0.39 -7.82
CA LEU A 290 0.60 -0.48 -6.36
C LEU A 290 1.65 0.37 -5.65
N GLU A 291 2.90 0.37 -6.15
CA GLU A 291 3.98 1.25 -5.66
C GLU A 291 3.63 2.74 -5.84
N GLU A 292 3.04 3.12 -6.98
CA GLU A 292 2.59 4.50 -7.19
C GLU A 292 1.42 4.87 -6.26
N ILE A 293 0.48 3.95 -6.00
CA ILE A 293 -0.58 4.13 -4.99
C ILE A 293 0.05 4.36 -3.61
N GLU A 294 1.01 3.54 -3.21
CA GLU A 294 1.74 3.69 -1.94
C GLU A 294 2.44 5.06 -1.87
N ALA A 295 3.18 5.44 -2.92
CA ALA A 295 3.89 6.70 -2.99
C ALA A 295 2.96 7.91 -2.88
N ARG A 296 1.83 7.91 -3.62
CA ARG A 296 0.83 9.00 -3.53
C ARG A 296 0.07 9.01 -2.21
N TYR A 297 -0.17 7.85 -1.62
CA TYR A 297 -0.73 7.77 -0.28
C TYR A 297 0.22 8.40 0.75
N LYS A 298 1.49 8.02 0.74
CA LYS A 298 2.53 8.57 1.64
C LYS A 298 2.71 10.07 1.48
N LYS A 299 2.56 10.63 0.27
CA LYS A 299 2.63 12.08 0.03
C LYS A 299 1.62 12.89 0.83
N ARG A 300 0.57 12.30 1.42
CA ARG A 300 -0.36 12.97 2.37
C ARG A 300 0.20 13.14 3.78
N THR A 301 1.34 12.55 4.08
CA THR A 301 2.00 12.58 5.38
C THR A 301 3.34 13.29 5.27
N ILE A 302 3.53 14.32 6.09
CA ILE A 302 4.71 15.16 6.13
C ILE A 302 5.46 14.90 7.42
N PHE A 303 6.73 14.54 7.30
CA PHE A 303 7.66 14.56 8.42
C PHE A 303 8.21 15.98 8.58
N ILE A 304 8.12 16.55 9.78
CA ILE A 304 8.77 17.83 10.10
C ILE A 304 10.00 17.53 10.95
N SER A 305 11.16 17.67 10.32
CA SER A 305 12.49 17.53 10.91
C SER A 305 13.04 18.89 11.32
N GLY A 306 13.63 18.94 12.51
CA GLY A 306 14.40 20.09 12.93
C GLY A 306 14.79 20.06 14.39
N SER A 307 15.77 20.88 14.73
CA SER A 307 16.23 21.13 16.08
C SER A 307 16.89 22.49 16.13
N ALA A 308 16.73 23.21 17.23
CA ALA A 308 17.33 24.53 17.38
C ALA A 308 17.67 24.80 18.85
N GLU A 309 18.96 24.97 19.11
CA GLU A 309 19.45 25.62 20.32
C GLU A 309 19.49 27.15 20.12
N THR A 310 19.98 27.57 18.95
CA THR A 310 19.95 28.96 18.48
C THR A 310 19.06 29.12 17.26
N TYR A 311 18.54 30.34 17.09
CA TYR A 311 17.67 30.72 15.96
C TYR A 311 18.29 31.83 15.11
N GLU A 312 19.55 32.19 15.39
CA GLU A 312 20.26 33.24 14.66
C GLU A 312 20.27 33.00 13.14
N PRO A 313 20.18 34.08 12.33
CA PRO A 313 20.13 35.49 12.72
C PRO A 313 18.74 35.97 13.18
N HIS A 314 17.74 35.08 13.20
CA HIS A 314 16.37 35.43 13.57
C HIS A 314 16.19 35.46 15.08
N ASN A 315 15.25 36.27 15.55
CA ASN A 315 14.88 36.22 16.97
C ASN A 315 14.06 34.94 17.25
N LYS A 316 14.21 34.42 18.47
CA LYS A 316 13.55 33.19 18.93
C LYS A 316 12.02 33.23 18.80
N HIS A 317 11.40 34.38 19.08
CA HIS A 317 9.94 34.51 19.04
C HIS A 317 9.40 34.33 17.61
N ASP A 318 10.02 34.99 16.64
CA ASP A 318 9.60 34.92 15.23
C ASP A 318 9.89 33.55 14.63
N ALA A 319 11.01 32.92 15.00
CA ALA A 319 11.34 31.57 14.59
C ALA A 319 10.33 30.53 15.13
N ILE A 320 9.96 30.62 16.41
CA ILE A 320 8.92 29.77 17.00
C ILE A 320 7.56 30.03 16.34
N GLY A 321 7.20 31.31 16.14
CA GLY A 321 5.98 31.70 15.45
C GLY A 321 5.92 31.20 14.01
N PHE A 322 7.07 31.16 13.32
CA PHE A 322 7.19 30.58 11.99
C PHE A 322 6.89 29.08 11.97
N VAL A 323 7.53 28.29 12.85
CA VAL A 323 7.29 26.84 12.94
C VAL A 323 5.84 26.51 13.31
N HIS A 324 5.25 27.32 14.20
CA HIS A 324 3.83 27.24 14.54
C HIS A 324 2.94 27.45 13.31
N ASN A 325 3.16 28.53 12.56
CA ASN A 325 2.39 28.86 11.36
C ASN A 325 2.61 27.88 10.21
N LEU A 326 3.81 27.32 10.08
CA LEU A 326 4.12 26.23 9.17
C LEU A 326 3.23 25.02 9.45
N SER A 327 3.19 24.59 10.71
CA SER A 327 2.40 23.42 11.13
C SER A 327 0.91 23.64 10.94
N LYS A 328 0.42 24.85 11.23
CA LYS A 328 -0.93 25.29 10.89
C LYS A 328 -1.21 25.17 9.39
N ALA A 329 -0.33 25.69 8.54
CA ALA A 329 -0.49 25.61 7.09
C ALA A 329 -0.54 24.17 6.57
N VAL A 330 0.24 23.25 7.15
CA VAL A 330 0.22 21.82 6.80
C VAL A 330 -1.15 21.20 7.12
N ILE A 331 -1.65 21.36 8.35
CA ILE A 331 -2.96 20.82 8.76
C ILE A 331 -4.09 21.43 7.93
N GLU A 332 -4.06 22.74 7.68
CA GLU A 332 -5.08 23.45 6.90
C GLU A 332 -5.27 22.90 5.49
N ASN A 333 -4.23 22.29 4.91
CA ASN A 333 -4.23 21.66 3.58
C ASN A 333 -4.62 20.17 3.61
N ASN A 334 -5.04 19.64 4.77
CA ASN A 334 -5.40 18.25 5.03
C ASN A 334 -4.22 17.27 4.87
N TYR A 335 -3.03 17.69 5.26
CA TYR A 335 -1.89 16.77 5.43
C TYR A 335 -1.85 16.26 6.88
N LYS A 336 -1.17 15.13 7.06
CA LYS A 336 -0.77 14.63 8.39
C LYS A 336 0.65 15.12 8.68
N ILE A 337 0.92 15.43 9.94
CA ILE A 337 2.25 15.76 10.46
C ILE A 337 2.74 14.58 11.28
N VAL A 338 3.96 14.16 11.01
CA VAL A 338 4.73 13.27 11.85
C VAL A 338 5.89 14.10 12.42
N ASN A 339 6.06 14.08 13.74
CA ASN A 339 7.10 14.86 14.40
C ASN A 339 7.86 14.03 15.45
N GLY A 340 9.19 14.14 15.41
CA GLY A 340 10.12 13.47 16.31
C GLY A 340 10.27 14.13 17.69
N PHE A 341 9.54 15.22 17.96
CA PHE A 341 9.75 16.12 19.10
C PHE A 341 11.16 16.72 19.12
N GLY A 342 11.56 17.38 18.03
CA GLY A 342 12.85 18.04 17.93
C GLY A 342 13.04 19.13 19.00
N TRP A 343 14.22 19.17 19.61
CA TRP A 343 14.58 20.18 20.62
C TRP A 343 14.40 21.60 20.08
N GLY A 344 13.77 22.48 20.87
CA GLY A 344 13.53 23.89 20.50
C GLY A 344 12.47 24.14 19.42
N ILE A 345 11.98 23.12 18.71
CA ILE A 345 10.95 23.30 17.67
C ILE A 345 9.69 22.45 17.87
N GLY A 346 9.78 21.32 18.57
CA GLY A 346 8.72 20.31 18.66
C GLY A 346 7.43 20.85 19.28
N SER A 347 7.53 21.64 20.35
CA SER A 347 6.38 22.28 20.99
C SER A 347 5.66 23.25 20.05
N SER A 348 6.40 24.00 19.22
CA SER A 348 5.82 24.92 18.23
C SER A 348 5.06 24.16 17.14
N VAL A 349 5.59 23.01 16.69
CA VAL A 349 4.91 22.15 15.74
C VAL A 349 3.58 21.63 16.31
N ILE A 350 3.62 21.13 17.54
CA ILE A 350 2.45 20.61 18.24
C ILE A 350 1.39 21.69 18.42
N ASN A 351 1.77 22.85 18.94
CA ASN A 351 0.83 23.94 19.23
C ASN A 351 0.14 24.44 17.96
N GLY A 352 0.88 24.64 16.87
CA GLY A 352 0.31 25.09 15.59
C GLY A 352 -0.65 24.07 14.98
N ALA A 353 -0.33 22.78 15.10
CA ALA A 353 -1.20 21.70 14.65
C ALA A 353 -2.48 21.60 15.49
N LEU A 354 -2.34 21.56 16.83
CA LEU A 354 -3.46 21.43 17.76
C LEU A 354 -4.42 22.62 17.70
N GLU A 355 -3.91 23.86 17.64
CA GLU A 355 -4.75 25.06 17.48
C GLU A 355 -5.66 24.91 16.25
N THR A 356 -5.09 24.46 15.13
CA THR A 356 -5.83 24.30 13.88
C THR A 356 -6.88 23.19 13.99
N ILE A 357 -6.49 22.04 14.55
CA ILE A 357 -7.40 20.89 14.74
C ILE A 357 -8.59 21.29 15.62
N GLN A 358 -8.32 21.94 16.76
CA GLN A 358 -9.33 22.37 17.71
C GLN A 358 -10.23 23.49 17.17
N SER A 359 -9.71 24.35 16.29
CA SER A 359 -10.50 25.45 15.71
C SER A 359 -11.67 24.98 14.83
N LYS A 360 -11.55 23.80 14.18
CA LYS A 360 -12.55 23.26 13.23
C LYS A 360 -12.64 21.74 13.32
N PRO A 361 -13.22 21.18 14.40
CA PRO A 361 -13.22 19.73 14.68
C PRO A 361 -13.96 18.89 13.63
N ASN A 362 -14.93 19.46 12.91
CA ASN A 362 -15.61 18.76 11.80
C ASN A 362 -14.78 18.70 10.51
N LYS A 363 -13.70 19.49 10.42
CA LYS A 363 -12.85 19.59 9.22
C LYS A 363 -11.49 18.92 9.42
N TYR A 364 -10.95 18.98 10.62
CA TYR A 364 -9.62 18.50 10.96
C TYR A 364 -9.70 17.46 12.09
N SER A 365 -8.76 16.52 12.11
CA SER A 365 -8.75 15.40 13.04
C SER A 365 -7.44 15.34 13.81
N GLU A 366 -7.49 14.91 15.07
CA GLU A 366 -6.29 14.58 15.86
C GLU A 366 -5.41 13.52 15.19
N SER A 367 -5.99 12.64 14.36
CA SER A 367 -5.25 11.68 13.53
C SER A 367 -4.31 12.33 12.51
N GLN A 368 -4.40 13.65 12.30
CA GLN A 368 -3.46 14.42 11.49
C GLN A 368 -2.18 14.78 12.23
N LEU A 369 -2.07 14.57 13.54
CA LEU A 369 -0.84 14.82 14.30
C LEU A 369 -0.36 13.52 14.94
N ILE A 370 0.79 13.02 14.47
CA ILE A 370 1.42 11.80 14.97
C ILE A 370 2.72 12.19 15.69
N LEU A 371 2.74 11.98 17.00
CA LEU A 371 3.88 12.28 17.85
C LEU A 371 4.70 11.02 18.11
N LYS A 372 6.00 11.13 17.84
CA LYS A 372 6.97 10.05 17.98
C LYS A 372 8.22 10.61 18.66
N PRO A 373 8.17 10.92 19.98
CA PRO A 373 9.33 11.43 20.69
C PRO A 373 10.43 10.37 20.75
N PHE A 374 11.68 10.79 20.61
CA PHE A 374 12.82 9.90 20.70
C PHE A 374 12.96 9.29 22.10
N PRO A 375 13.28 7.99 22.22
CA PRO A 375 13.66 7.37 23.49
C PRO A 375 14.81 8.14 24.17
N GLN A 376 14.75 8.30 25.48
CA GLN A 376 15.76 9.03 26.26
C GLN A 376 16.73 8.11 27.04
N PHE A 377 16.40 6.82 27.14
CA PHE A 377 17.17 5.83 27.88
C PHE A 377 17.31 4.55 27.07
N GLU A 378 18.40 3.83 27.29
CA GLU A 378 18.62 2.51 26.68
C GLU A 378 17.61 1.50 27.23
N THR A 379 17.11 0.64 26.35
CA THR A 379 16.09 -0.36 26.71
C THR A 379 16.41 -1.70 26.06
N GLY A 380 16.34 -2.77 26.85
CA GLY A 380 16.64 -4.12 26.38
C GLY A 380 18.10 -4.30 26.01
N SER A 381 18.36 -4.92 24.85
CA SER A 381 19.71 -5.25 24.37
C SER A 381 20.29 -4.26 23.36
N LYS A 382 19.54 -3.22 22.98
CA LYS A 382 19.96 -2.24 21.97
C LYS A 382 20.45 -0.95 22.63
N ASN A 383 21.56 -0.41 22.13
CA ASN A 383 22.05 0.90 22.57
C ASN A 383 21.16 2.04 22.04
N LEU A 384 21.32 3.24 22.60
CA LEU A 384 20.48 4.39 22.27
C LEU A 384 20.57 4.80 20.80
N LYS A 385 21.76 4.65 20.18
CA LYS A 385 22.00 5.01 18.78
C LYS A 385 21.25 4.09 17.82
N GLU A 386 21.27 2.79 18.07
CA GLU A 386 20.50 1.79 17.31
C GLU A 386 18.99 2.04 17.45
N LEU A 387 18.52 2.30 18.67
CA LEU A 387 17.11 2.62 18.92
C LEU A 387 16.67 3.87 18.15
N TRP A 388 17.47 4.95 18.14
CA TRP A 388 17.16 6.15 17.37
C TRP A 388 17.15 5.91 15.87
N SER A 389 18.09 5.13 15.35
CA SER A 389 18.14 4.78 13.93
C SER A 389 16.89 4.01 13.49
N ASP A 390 16.53 2.95 14.21
CA ASP A 390 15.31 2.17 13.97
C ASP A 390 14.05 3.05 14.05
N TYR A 391 14.02 3.97 15.00
CA TYR A 391 12.89 4.85 15.21
C TYR A 391 12.72 5.88 14.08
N ARG A 392 13.82 6.48 13.60
CA ARG A 392 13.81 7.36 12.41
C ARG A 392 13.32 6.63 11.18
N GLN A 393 13.87 5.43 10.93
CA GLN A 393 13.47 4.60 9.79
C GLN A 393 11.96 4.35 9.79
N LYS A 394 11.40 3.90 10.92
CA LYS A 394 9.96 3.63 11.05
C LYS A 394 9.08 4.87 10.91
N MET A 395 9.54 6.01 11.43
CA MET A 395 8.78 7.25 11.40
C MET A 395 8.76 7.87 9.99
N ILE A 396 9.91 7.89 9.32
CA ILE A 396 10.08 8.52 8.00
C ILE A 396 9.52 7.64 6.89
N SER A 397 9.58 6.30 7.01
CA SER A 397 9.04 5.37 5.99
C SER A 397 7.54 5.50 5.73
N GLN A 398 6.80 6.12 6.66
CA GLN A 398 5.37 6.41 6.56
C GLN A 398 5.07 7.75 5.87
N CYS A 399 6.10 8.55 5.60
CA CYS A 399 5.99 9.88 5.04
C CYS A 399 6.33 9.86 3.55
N GLY A 400 5.78 10.81 2.79
CA GLY A 400 6.14 11.03 1.39
C GLY A 400 6.79 12.40 1.15
N ILE A 401 6.76 13.26 2.18
CA ILE A 401 7.38 14.59 2.16
C ILE A 401 8.10 14.77 3.50
N SER A 402 9.31 15.33 3.47
CA SER A 402 10.04 15.73 4.67
C SER A 402 10.43 17.19 4.58
N ILE A 403 10.01 17.99 5.56
CA ILE A 403 10.34 19.42 5.66
C ILE A 403 11.43 19.59 6.72
N PHE A 404 12.50 20.30 6.37
CA PHE A 404 13.68 20.49 7.20
C PHE A 404 13.77 21.96 7.64
N VAL A 405 13.78 22.21 8.95
CA VAL A 405 13.80 23.55 9.54
C VAL A 405 14.87 23.67 10.63
N PHE A 406 15.72 24.69 10.55
CA PHE A 406 16.90 24.89 11.41
C PHE A 406 17.85 23.67 11.34
N GLY A 407 18.24 23.10 12.48
CA GLY A 407 19.11 21.94 12.56
C GLY A 407 20.44 22.24 13.23
N ASN A 408 20.40 22.79 14.43
CA ASN A 408 21.58 22.99 15.27
C ASN A 408 21.34 22.45 16.68
N LYS A 409 22.44 22.14 17.37
CA LYS A 409 22.47 21.62 18.74
C LYS A 409 23.71 22.15 19.46
N LEU A 410 23.66 22.14 20.79
CA LEU A 410 24.81 22.40 21.64
C LEU A 410 25.62 21.12 21.84
N VAL A 411 26.92 21.16 21.54
CA VAL A 411 27.89 20.10 21.86
C VAL A 411 29.14 20.77 22.41
N ASP A 412 29.56 20.37 23.60
CA ASP A 412 30.76 20.92 24.26
C ASP A 412 30.80 22.46 24.28
N GLU A 413 29.66 23.07 24.63
CA GLU A 413 29.43 24.54 24.67
C GLU A 413 29.47 25.26 23.31
N GLU A 414 29.67 24.54 22.21
CA GLU A 414 29.62 25.08 20.86
C GLU A 414 28.33 24.72 20.12
N ILE A 415 27.81 25.68 19.36
CA ILE A 415 26.68 25.44 18.46
C ILE A 415 27.21 24.75 17.21
N VAL A 416 26.76 23.51 16.99
CA VAL A 416 27.11 22.71 15.83
C VAL A 416 25.87 22.28 15.06
N GLU A 417 26.05 21.88 13.81
CA GLU A 417 24.96 21.30 13.03
C GLU A 417 24.44 19.99 13.65
N ALA A 418 23.13 19.82 13.64
CA ALA A 418 22.48 18.64 14.16
C ALA A 418 22.65 17.47 13.19
N SER A 419 23.68 16.64 13.42
CA SER A 419 23.95 15.43 12.62
C SER A 419 22.71 14.53 12.45
N GLY A 420 21.84 14.44 13.46
CA GLY A 420 20.61 13.67 13.40
C GLY A 420 19.65 14.11 12.29
N MET A 421 19.66 15.39 11.92
CA MET A 421 18.84 15.93 10.84
C MET A 421 19.37 15.53 9.46
N MET A 422 20.70 15.39 9.33
CA MET A 422 21.32 14.84 8.12
C MET A 422 20.98 13.35 7.96
N ASP A 423 21.03 12.57 9.06
CA ASP A 423 20.57 11.17 9.04
C ASP A 423 19.11 11.09 8.54
N GLU A 424 18.24 11.98 9.05
CA GLU A 424 16.83 12.02 8.64
C GLU A 424 16.64 12.40 7.17
N PHE A 425 17.48 13.30 6.64
CA PHE A 425 17.51 13.65 5.23
C PHE A 425 17.90 12.46 4.34
N GLU A 426 18.94 11.73 4.71
CA GLU A 426 19.38 10.55 3.97
C GLU A 426 18.31 9.46 3.97
N ILE A 427 17.71 9.19 5.13
CA ILE A 427 16.61 8.22 5.27
C ILE A 427 15.40 8.64 4.42
N ALA A 428 15.03 9.92 4.47
CA ALA A 428 13.92 10.46 3.69
C ALA A 428 14.18 10.28 2.18
N HIS A 429 15.38 10.61 1.72
CA HIS A 429 15.77 10.46 0.32
C HIS A 429 15.76 8.99 -0.14
N GLN A 430 16.33 8.08 0.65
CA GLN A 430 16.34 6.63 0.36
C GLN A 430 14.92 6.06 0.26
N ASN A 431 14.00 6.54 1.09
CA ASN A 431 12.58 6.16 1.07
C ASN A 431 11.77 6.84 -0.05
N GLY A 432 12.41 7.63 -0.92
CA GLY A 432 11.74 8.35 -2.01
C GLY A 432 10.88 9.53 -1.53
N CYS A 433 11.10 10.05 -0.33
CA CYS A 433 10.41 11.23 0.17
C CYS A 433 10.90 12.48 -0.56
N MET A 434 9.96 13.37 -0.87
CA MET A 434 10.30 14.71 -1.32
C MET A 434 10.88 15.52 -0.15
N CYS A 435 12.18 15.81 -0.20
CA CYS A 435 12.86 16.60 0.82
C CYS A 435 12.65 18.10 0.51
N ILE A 436 12.28 18.91 1.50
CA ILE A 436 12.02 20.34 1.35
C ILE A 436 12.79 21.09 2.45
N PRO A 437 14.04 21.50 2.18
CA PRO A 437 14.79 22.34 3.11
C PRO A 437 14.31 23.79 3.08
N ILE A 438 14.07 24.35 4.26
CA ILE A 438 13.80 25.78 4.45
C ILE A 438 15.13 26.48 4.75
N GLY A 439 15.98 26.62 3.73
CA GLY A 439 17.37 27.06 3.89
C GLY A 439 17.57 28.42 4.59
N LEU A 440 16.59 29.32 4.55
CA LEU A 440 16.65 30.62 5.26
C LEU A 440 16.70 30.47 6.80
N THR A 441 16.44 29.26 7.31
CA THR A 441 16.57 28.91 8.73
C THR A 441 17.99 28.47 9.13
N GLY A 442 18.93 28.44 8.18
CA GLY A 442 20.34 28.16 8.44
C GLY A 442 20.63 26.72 8.88
N SER A 443 21.84 26.51 9.44
CA SER A 443 22.30 25.24 10.01
C SER A 443 22.12 24.04 9.06
N ALA A 444 21.81 22.85 9.58
CA ALA A 444 21.66 21.64 8.75
C ALA A 444 20.61 21.79 7.63
N SER A 445 19.53 22.54 7.82
CA SER A 445 18.54 22.80 6.75
C SER A 445 19.17 23.52 5.55
N LYS A 446 20.06 24.49 5.78
CA LYS A 446 20.83 25.15 4.72
C LYS A 446 21.80 24.18 4.05
N SER A 447 22.52 23.38 4.83
CA SER A 447 23.44 22.36 4.31
C SER A 447 22.72 21.32 3.44
N ILE A 448 21.52 20.88 3.82
CA ILE A 448 20.66 20.02 3.00
C ILE A 448 20.30 20.72 1.68
N TYR A 449 19.88 21.98 1.73
CA TYR A 449 19.60 22.76 0.51
C TYR A 449 20.81 22.83 -0.42
N ASP A 450 22.01 23.06 0.12
CA ASP A 450 23.23 23.19 -0.67
C ASP A 450 23.65 21.85 -1.29
N VAL A 451 23.46 20.73 -0.59
CA VAL A 451 23.63 19.37 -1.13
C VAL A 451 22.68 19.12 -2.30
N ILE A 452 21.37 19.37 -2.09
CA ILE A 452 20.36 19.21 -3.13
C ILE A 452 20.64 20.10 -4.35
N SER A 453 21.06 21.34 -4.11
CA SER A 453 21.31 22.32 -5.18
C SER A 453 22.49 21.96 -6.08
N LYS A 454 23.46 21.17 -5.57
CA LYS A 454 24.60 20.68 -6.38
C LYS A 454 24.18 19.59 -7.36
N ALA A 455 23.21 18.76 -7.01
CA ALA A 455 22.74 17.66 -7.85
C ALA A 455 21.20 17.52 -7.84
N PRO A 456 20.42 18.53 -8.33
CA PRO A 456 18.97 18.53 -8.17
C PRO A 456 18.25 17.32 -8.79
N LYS A 457 18.81 16.76 -9.86
CA LYS A 457 18.26 15.59 -10.57
C LYS A 457 18.33 14.29 -9.76
N GLU A 458 19.19 14.23 -8.74
CA GLU A 458 19.25 13.07 -7.83
C GLU A 458 18.06 13.08 -6.86
N TYR A 459 17.53 14.27 -6.53
CA TYR A 459 16.51 14.44 -5.48
C TYR A 459 15.09 14.67 -6.01
N TYR A 460 14.96 15.20 -7.23
CA TYR A 460 13.65 15.49 -7.83
C TYR A 460 13.57 15.04 -9.28
N ASP A 461 12.43 14.42 -9.63
CA ASP A 461 12.12 14.05 -11.02
C ASP A 461 11.96 15.28 -11.93
N ASN A 462 11.45 16.40 -11.38
CA ASN A 462 11.24 17.66 -12.11
C ASN A 462 11.90 18.84 -11.38
N PRO A 463 13.24 18.96 -11.40
CA PRO A 463 13.95 20.01 -10.68
C PRO A 463 13.53 21.42 -11.11
N ASP A 464 13.18 21.63 -12.37
CA ASP A 464 12.81 22.95 -12.91
C ASP A 464 11.56 23.54 -12.25
N VAL A 465 10.69 22.69 -11.69
CA VAL A 465 9.49 23.12 -10.97
C VAL A 465 9.78 23.37 -9.49
N VAL A 466 10.62 22.53 -8.87
CA VAL A 466 10.83 22.51 -7.42
C VAL A 466 11.96 23.44 -7.00
N MET A 467 13.06 23.48 -7.74
CA MET A 467 14.26 24.25 -7.38
C MET A 467 14.03 25.77 -7.30
N PRO A 468 13.22 26.41 -8.16
CA PRO A 468 12.90 27.83 -8.00
C PRO A 468 12.24 28.13 -6.65
N ILE A 469 11.37 27.23 -6.20
CA ILE A 469 10.68 27.33 -4.91
C ILE A 469 11.68 27.17 -3.76
N LEU A 470 12.55 26.15 -3.83
CA LEU A 470 13.56 25.93 -2.80
C LEU A 470 14.58 27.07 -2.72
N LYS A 471 14.94 27.66 -3.86
CA LYS A 471 15.81 28.83 -3.91
C LYS A 471 15.20 30.02 -3.18
N GLU A 472 13.91 30.27 -3.34
CA GLU A 472 13.20 31.31 -2.59
C GLU A 472 13.13 30.98 -1.09
N LEU A 473 12.93 29.69 -0.73
CA LEU A 473 12.96 29.23 0.67
C LEU A 473 14.36 29.22 1.30
N ALA A 474 15.41 29.39 0.50
CA ALA A 474 16.81 29.46 0.94
C ALA A 474 17.40 30.87 0.88
N ASP A 475 16.66 31.85 0.35
CA ASP A 475 17.07 33.26 0.27
C ASP A 475 16.84 33.95 1.61
N GLU A 476 17.90 34.52 2.18
CA GLU A 476 17.87 35.25 3.46
C GLU A 476 16.97 36.49 3.40
N LYS A 477 16.68 37.02 2.21
CA LYS A 477 15.74 38.13 2.02
C LYS A 477 14.28 37.71 2.14
N THR A 478 13.98 36.42 2.09
CA THR A 478 12.61 35.90 2.21
C THR A 478 12.16 35.95 3.66
N THR A 479 11.02 36.61 3.91
CA THR A 479 10.43 36.65 5.26
C THR A 479 9.76 35.33 5.62
N PHE A 480 9.69 35.00 6.91
CA PHE A 480 8.97 33.82 7.40
C PHE A 480 7.51 33.76 6.92
N ALA A 481 6.80 34.89 6.89
CA ALA A 481 5.43 34.96 6.37
C ALA A 481 5.36 34.58 4.88
N ARG A 482 6.32 35.03 4.08
CA ARG A 482 6.41 34.67 2.67
C ARG A 482 6.75 33.18 2.51
N ALA A 483 7.67 32.65 3.30
CA ALA A 483 8.03 31.23 3.30
C ALA A 483 6.82 30.31 3.60
N VAL A 484 6.00 30.65 4.61
CA VAL A 484 4.75 29.90 4.90
C VAL A 484 3.79 29.96 3.70
N LYS A 485 3.66 31.11 3.04
CA LYS A 485 2.79 31.25 1.86
C LYS A 485 3.28 30.38 0.69
N ILE A 486 4.58 30.39 0.42
CA ILE A 486 5.21 29.55 -0.62
C ILE A 486 4.95 28.07 -0.33
N LEU A 487 5.20 27.63 0.90
CA LEU A 487 4.95 26.25 1.31
C LEU A 487 3.47 25.88 1.18
N LYS A 488 2.56 26.78 1.56
CA LYS A 488 1.11 26.58 1.38
C LYS A 488 0.72 26.44 -0.09
N GLU A 489 1.36 27.15 -1.00
CA GLU A 489 1.15 27.05 -2.45
C GLU A 489 1.73 25.73 -3.00
N LEU A 490 2.95 25.36 -2.60
CA LEU A 490 3.59 24.10 -2.97
C LEU A 490 2.79 22.89 -2.48
N LEU A 491 2.33 22.89 -1.23
CA LEU A 491 1.52 21.79 -0.69
C LEU A 491 0.17 21.64 -1.43
N LYS A 492 -0.37 22.72 -2.02
CA LYS A 492 -1.57 22.62 -2.86
C LYS A 492 -1.29 22.01 -4.23
N THR A 493 -0.11 22.23 -4.80
CA THR A 493 0.27 21.63 -6.09
C THR A 493 0.59 20.15 -5.93
N LEU A 494 1.28 19.76 -4.85
CA LEU A 494 1.61 18.37 -4.53
C LEU A 494 0.39 17.51 -4.15
N LYS A 495 -0.75 18.15 -3.86
CA LYS A 495 -2.02 17.49 -3.52
C LYS A 495 -2.75 16.95 -4.74
N LYS A 496 -2.50 17.52 -5.92
CA LYS A 496 -3.06 17.09 -7.21
C LYS A 496 -2.21 15.97 -7.79
#